data_AF-A0A935R560-F1
#
_entry.id   AF-A0A935R560-F1
#
_cell.length_a   1.000
_cell.length_b   1.000
_cell.length_c   1.000
_cell.angle_alpha   90.00
_cell.angle_beta   90.00
_cell.angle_gamma   90.00
#
_symmetry.space_group_name_H-M   'P 1'
#
loop_
_entity.id
_entity.type
_entity.pdbx_description
1 polymer ?
#
loop_
_entity_poly.entity_id
_entity_poly.type
_entity_poly.pdbx_seq_one_letter_code
_entity_poly.pdbx_strand_id
1 'polypeptide(L)'
;MRIYPSLLSFALITACRPPEAPDTIEEMMVYGFTHQADDEAHILALADKLIPFMESHEEALAEGYEVSALTTEDLAAAEVSADAVDGVVGAAVGMFYSVDIDAVAFGLSYPQQDEIFESYVEFERTQESPRECFLDRSCPTHDSMSEVHASLGLGIEMWNEFSQDLRWVESEDYGTLLVVRVLGPTPVQFNIDFLQVHQQYSFSFVYLPEDGAASRVQAIWVDGEVVDADMPESTALNLGINTMVNSAEDLDAWLAAREEG
;
A
#
# COMPACT_ATOMS: atom_id res chain seq x y z
N MET A 1 -6.91 64.94 -23.88
CA MET A 1 -7.46 64.00 -22.87
C MET A 1 -7.32 62.60 -23.47
N ARG A 2 -6.34 61.81 -23.01
CA ARG A 2 -6.05 60.46 -23.55
C ARG A 2 -6.65 59.43 -22.59
N ILE A 3 -7.57 58.62 -23.11
CA ILE A 3 -8.24 57.53 -22.38
C ILE A 3 -7.41 56.26 -22.66
N TYR A 4 -6.80 55.68 -21.63
CA TYR A 4 -6.16 54.37 -21.74
C TYR A 4 -7.21 53.29 -21.47
N PRO A 5 -7.39 52.31 -22.35
CA PRO A 5 -8.27 51.18 -22.08
C PRO A 5 -7.55 50.24 -21.10
N SER A 6 -8.08 50.13 -19.89
CA SER A 6 -7.71 49.06 -18.96
C SER A 6 -8.08 47.72 -19.59
N LEU A 7 -7.07 46.98 -20.03
CA LEU A 7 -7.18 45.57 -20.37
C LEU A 7 -7.46 44.80 -19.06
N LEU A 8 -8.74 44.56 -18.81
CA LEU A 8 -9.21 43.66 -17.76
C LEU A 8 -8.88 42.23 -18.21
N SER A 9 -7.71 41.72 -17.83
CA SER A 9 -7.36 40.31 -18.02
C SER A 9 -8.32 39.45 -17.20
N PHE A 10 -9.29 38.85 -17.88
CA PHE A 10 -10.11 37.77 -17.36
C PHE A 10 -9.18 36.55 -17.16
N ALA A 11 -8.65 36.39 -15.94
CA ALA A 11 -8.06 35.14 -15.53
C ALA A 11 -9.19 34.11 -15.53
N LEU A 12 -9.18 33.24 -16.55
CA LEU A 12 -9.98 32.03 -16.59
C LEU A 12 -9.50 31.17 -15.41
N ILE A 13 -10.20 31.26 -14.30
CA ILE A 13 -10.11 30.30 -13.21
C ILE A 13 -10.73 29.01 -13.78
N THR A 14 -9.91 28.22 -14.48
CA THR A 14 -10.23 26.82 -14.73
C THR A 14 -10.20 26.16 -13.37
N ALA A 15 -11.35 26.14 -12.69
CA ALA A 15 -11.54 25.32 -11.52
C ALA A 15 -11.26 23.88 -11.95
N CYS A 16 -10.13 23.32 -11.49
CA CYS A 16 -9.89 21.89 -11.63
C CYS A 16 -11.09 21.20 -11.01
N ARG A 17 -11.78 20.36 -11.80
CA ARG A 17 -12.81 19.49 -11.27
C ARG A 17 -12.14 18.65 -10.17
N PRO A 18 -12.77 18.47 -9.00
CA PRO A 18 -12.25 17.55 -8.00
C PRO A 18 -11.99 16.20 -8.65
N PRO A 19 -10.89 15.52 -8.28
CA PRO A 19 -10.66 14.17 -8.75
C PRO A 19 -11.84 13.27 -8.33
N GLU A 20 -12.14 12.27 -9.16
CA GLU A 20 -13.26 11.36 -8.95
C GLU A 20 -12.69 9.95 -8.92
N ALA A 21 -12.73 9.31 -7.74
CA ALA A 21 -12.24 7.95 -7.57
C ALA A 21 -13.22 6.94 -8.19
N PRO A 22 -12.72 5.76 -8.62
CA PRO A 22 -13.56 4.68 -9.13
C PRO A 22 -14.56 4.13 -8.11
N ASP A 23 -15.55 3.37 -8.58
CA ASP A 23 -16.62 2.82 -7.74
C ASP A 23 -16.40 1.35 -7.33
N THR A 24 -15.44 0.63 -7.93
CA THR A 24 -15.15 -0.78 -7.61
C THR A 24 -13.84 -0.92 -6.87
N ILE A 25 -13.72 -1.92 -5.97
CA ILE A 25 -12.51 -2.11 -5.16
C ILE A 25 -11.28 -2.34 -6.03
N GLU A 26 -11.45 -3.06 -7.12
CA GLU A 26 -10.41 -3.40 -8.08
C GLU A 26 -9.78 -2.15 -8.70
N GLU A 27 -10.61 -1.17 -9.07
CA GLU A 27 -10.16 0.10 -9.65
C GLU A 27 -9.73 1.10 -8.57
N MET A 28 -10.38 1.10 -7.41
CA MET A 28 -10.03 1.96 -6.26
C MET A 28 -8.61 1.70 -5.76
N MET A 29 -8.19 0.44 -5.67
CA MET A 29 -6.84 0.11 -5.20
C MET A 29 -5.76 0.53 -6.20
N VAL A 30 -5.99 0.35 -7.51
CA VAL A 30 -5.09 0.85 -8.57
C VAL A 30 -5.03 2.38 -8.52
N TYR A 31 -6.17 3.04 -8.41
CA TYR A 31 -6.25 4.50 -8.32
C TYR A 31 -5.47 5.04 -7.11
N GLY A 32 -5.62 4.42 -5.94
CA GLY A 32 -4.86 4.77 -4.74
C GLY A 32 -3.36 4.60 -4.91
N PHE A 33 -2.92 3.48 -5.50
CA PHE A 33 -1.52 3.22 -5.81
C PHE A 33 -0.93 4.30 -6.73
N THR A 34 -1.61 4.59 -7.84
CA THR A 34 -1.16 5.54 -8.87
C THR A 34 -1.08 6.96 -8.34
N HIS A 35 -2.08 7.40 -7.57
CA HIS A 35 -2.19 8.78 -7.11
C HIS A 35 -1.68 9.00 -5.67
N GLN A 36 -0.98 8.04 -5.07
CA GLN A 36 -0.50 8.16 -3.68
C GLN A 36 0.43 9.37 -3.48
N ALA A 37 1.26 9.70 -4.47
CA ALA A 37 2.20 10.82 -4.40
C ALA A 37 1.62 12.15 -4.91
N ASP A 38 0.39 12.14 -5.45
CA ASP A 38 -0.25 13.33 -6.00
C ASP A 38 -0.86 14.23 -4.90
N ASP A 39 -1.66 15.22 -5.30
CA ASP A 39 -2.40 16.08 -4.38
C ASP A 39 -3.34 15.27 -3.47
N GLU A 40 -3.48 15.69 -2.20
CA GLU A 40 -4.29 15.01 -1.19
C GLU A 40 -5.75 14.81 -1.63
N ALA A 41 -6.27 15.66 -2.51
CA ALA A 41 -7.62 15.52 -3.06
C ALA A 41 -7.87 14.14 -3.70
N HIS A 42 -6.85 13.48 -4.25
CA HIS A 42 -7.00 12.13 -4.80
C HIS A 42 -7.25 11.08 -3.70
N ILE A 43 -6.51 11.14 -2.60
CA ILE A 43 -6.69 10.23 -1.47
C ILE A 43 -8.01 10.49 -0.75
N LEU A 44 -8.42 11.76 -0.65
CA LEU A 44 -9.74 12.10 -0.10
C LEU A 44 -10.87 11.58 -0.98
N ALA A 45 -10.78 11.74 -2.31
CA ALA A 45 -11.75 11.16 -3.23
C ALA A 45 -11.80 9.62 -3.15
N LEU A 46 -10.65 8.97 -2.92
CA LEU A 46 -10.59 7.52 -2.66
C LEU A 46 -11.29 7.18 -1.35
N ALA A 47 -11.03 7.92 -0.26
CA ALA A 47 -11.64 7.68 1.05
C ALA A 47 -13.17 7.74 1.01
N ASP A 48 -13.74 8.72 0.29
CA ASP A 48 -15.18 8.90 0.09
C ASP A 48 -15.89 7.66 -0.49
N LYS A 49 -15.15 6.83 -1.23
CA LYS A 49 -15.65 5.61 -1.88
C LYS A 49 -15.25 4.35 -1.13
N LEU A 50 -13.99 4.28 -0.72
CA LEU A 50 -13.37 3.09 -0.16
C LEU A 50 -13.86 2.80 1.25
N ILE A 51 -14.01 3.81 2.12
CA ILE A 51 -14.44 3.60 3.51
C ILE A 51 -15.86 3.00 3.56
N PRO A 52 -16.88 3.59 2.91
CA PRO A 52 -18.21 2.99 2.89
C PRO A 52 -18.24 1.58 2.26
N PHE A 53 -17.38 1.33 1.27
CA PHE A 53 -17.23 -0.01 0.69
C PHE A 53 -16.70 -0.99 1.73
N MET A 54 -15.63 -0.63 2.45
CA MET A 54 -15.02 -1.46 3.49
C MET A 54 -16.00 -1.79 4.60
N GLU A 55 -16.70 -0.78 5.13
CA GLU A 55 -17.69 -0.95 6.21
C GLU A 55 -18.86 -1.86 5.81
N SER A 56 -19.19 -1.92 4.51
CA SER A 56 -20.29 -2.76 4.01
C SER A 56 -19.85 -4.15 3.55
N HIS A 57 -18.55 -4.42 3.46
CA HIS A 57 -18.00 -5.67 2.89
C HIS A 57 -16.89 -6.29 3.75
N GLU A 58 -16.84 -6.00 5.06
CA GLU A 58 -15.82 -6.48 5.99
C GLU A 58 -15.53 -8.00 5.87
N GLU A 59 -16.57 -8.84 5.99
CA GLU A 59 -16.42 -10.30 5.91
C GLU A 59 -15.80 -10.75 4.57
N ALA A 60 -16.29 -10.18 3.46
CA ALA A 60 -15.79 -10.52 2.14
C ALA A 60 -14.37 -9.99 1.89
N LEU A 61 -14.01 -8.83 2.46
CA LEU A 61 -12.67 -8.26 2.37
C LEU A 61 -11.67 -9.10 3.16
N ALA A 62 -12.06 -9.66 4.29
CA ALA A 62 -11.22 -10.58 5.06
C ALA A 62 -10.93 -11.88 4.28
N GLU A 63 -11.84 -12.33 3.41
CA GLU A 63 -11.62 -13.49 2.52
C GLU A 63 -10.72 -13.16 1.32
N GLY A 64 -10.67 -11.88 0.93
CA GLY A 64 -9.87 -11.35 -0.16
C GLY A 64 -10.61 -11.21 -1.49
N TYR A 65 -10.14 -10.29 -2.31
CA TYR A 65 -10.63 -9.98 -3.66
C TYR A 65 -9.50 -10.10 -4.67
N GLU A 66 -9.83 -10.48 -5.90
CA GLU A 66 -8.99 -10.19 -7.05
C GLU A 66 -9.08 -8.69 -7.35
N VAL A 67 -7.97 -8.04 -7.71
CA VAL A 67 -7.98 -6.63 -8.16
C VAL A 67 -7.40 -6.48 -9.55
N SER A 68 -7.76 -5.39 -10.22
CA SER A 68 -7.30 -5.06 -11.55
C SER A 68 -5.78 -5.07 -11.61
N ALA A 69 -5.24 -5.69 -12.66
CA ALA A 69 -3.82 -5.70 -12.93
C ALA A 69 -3.27 -4.27 -13.07
N LEU A 70 -2.07 -4.01 -12.54
CA LEU A 70 -1.34 -2.78 -12.83
C LEU A 70 -0.87 -2.82 -14.28
N THR A 71 -1.10 -1.73 -15.00
CA THR A 71 -0.57 -1.54 -16.36
C THR A 71 0.76 -0.80 -16.32
N THR A 72 1.51 -0.84 -17.42
CA THR A 72 2.70 0.02 -17.59
C THR A 72 2.34 1.51 -17.50
N GLU A 73 1.12 1.90 -17.89
CA GLU A 73 0.66 3.29 -17.76
C GLU A 73 0.48 3.68 -16.28
N ASP A 74 -0.06 2.77 -15.45
CA ASP A 74 -0.22 2.99 -14.01
C ASP A 74 1.15 3.11 -13.31
N LEU A 75 2.09 2.23 -13.63
CA LEU A 75 3.46 2.29 -13.10
C LEU A 75 4.18 3.57 -13.52
N ALA A 76 4.03 3.98 -14.79
CA ALA A 76 4.61 5.23 -15.28
C ALA A 76 3.98 6.46 -14.60
N ALA A 77 2.67 6.43 -14.35
CA ALA A 77 1.96 7.49 -13.63
C ALA A 77 2.38 7.54 -12.15
N ALA A 78 2.71 6.40 -11.55
CA ALA A 78 3.31 6.31 -10.21
C ALA A 78 4.82 6.63 -10.16
N GLU A 79 5.40 7.12 -11.27
CA GLU A 79 6.83 7.42 -11.44
C GLU A 79 7.76 6.21 -11.22
N VAL A 80 7.26 4.99 -11.39
CA VAL A 80 8.03 3.75 -11.27
C VAL A 80 8.73 3.45 -12.60
N SER A 81 10.06 3.45 -12.58
CA SER A 81 10.87 2.98 -13.71
C SER A 81 10.92 1.45 -13.71
N ALA A 82 9.95 0.82 -14.35
CA ALA A 82 9.83 -0.63 -14.46
C ALA A 82 9.95 -1.11 -15.90
N ASP A 83 10.37 -2.38 -16.07
CA ASP A 83 10.18 -3.08 -17.34
C ASP A 83 8.68 -3.25 -17.62
N ALA A 84 8.32 -3.43 -18.90
CA ALA A 84 6.93 -3.65 -19.27
C ALA A 84 6.38 -4.87 -18.52
N VAL A 85 5.30 -4.65 -17.77
CA VAL A 85 4.60 -5.71 -17.03
C VAL A 85 3.59 -6.41 -17.94
N ASP A 86 3.60 -7.74 -17.93
CA ASP A 86 2.62 -8.60 -18.60
C ASP A 86 2.18 -9.70 -17.62
N GLY A 87 0.88 -9.89 -17.42
CA GLY A 87 0.38 -10.94 -16.52
C GLY A 87 0.45 -10.64 -15.01
N VAL A 88 0.37 -9.37 -14.59
CA VAL A 88 0.31 -8.99 -13.17
C VAL A 88 -1.00 -9.47 -12.54
N VAL A 89 -0.90 -10.35 -11.53
CA VAL A 89 -2.06 -10.76 -10.72
C VAL A 89 -2.14 -9.88 -9.49
N GLY A 90 -3.32 -9.30 -9.25
CA GLY A 90 -3.61 -8.46 -8.11
C GLY A 90 -4.51 -9.15 -7.10
N ALA A 91 -4.21 -9.03 -5.81
CA ALA A 91 -5.10 -9.42 -4.72
C ALA A 91 -5.30 -8.26 -3.76
N ALA A 92 -6.48 -8.11 -3.16
CA ALA A 92 -6.71 -7.19 -2.05
C ALA A 92 -7.38 -7.88 -0.86
N VAL A 93 -7.01 -7.49 0.35
CA VAL A 93 -7.52 -8.04 1.61
C VAL A 93 -7.80 -6.91 2.59
N GLY A 94 -8.90 -7.02 3.33
CA GLY A 94 -9.20 -6.19 4.50
C GLY A 94 -8.67 -6.82 5.78
N MET A 95 -8.09 -5.98 6.64
CA MET A 95 -7.46 -6.35 7.91
C MET A 95 -7.95 -5.39 8.99
N PHE A 96 -8.29 -5.94 10.14
CA PHE A 96 -8.95 -5.23 11.23
C PHE A 96 -8.10 -5.41 12.48
N TYR A 97 -7.53 -4.31 12.96
CA TYR A 97 -6.61 -4.31 14.09
C TYR A 97 -7.35 -4.17 15.41
N SER A 98 -6.67 -4.48 16.50
CA SER A 98 -7.11 -4.22 17.87
C SER A 98 -6.55 -2.92 18.45
N VAL A 99 -5.66 -2.26 17.72
CA VAL A 99 -4.94 -1.03 18.10
C VAL A 99 -5.30 0.15 17.20
N ASP A 100 -4.90 1.37 17.58
CA ASP A 100 -5.17 2.58 16.80
C ASP A 100 -4.25 2.76 15.58
N ILE A 101 -4.54 3.79 14.77
CA ILE A 101 -3.80 4.07 13.53
C ILE A 101 -2.35 4.53 13.78
N ASP A 102 -2.07 5.17 14.92
CA ASP A 102 -0.73 5.63 15.28
C ASP A 102 0.15 4.42 15.65
N ALA A 103 -0.42 3.42 16.33
CA ALA A 103 0.24 2.14 16.59
C ALA A 103 0.57 1.40 15.28
N VAL A 104 -0.38 1.35 14.33
CA VAL A 104 -0.13 0.76 13.00
C VAL A 104 1.00 1.50 12.27
N ALA A 105 0.97 2.84 12.24
CA ALA A 105 2.04 3.64 11.64
C ALA A 105 3.42 3.40 12.30
N PHE A 106 3.44 3.27 13.63
CA PHE A 106 4.63 2.93 14.39
C PHE A 106 5.20 1.57 13.97
N GLY A 107 4.35 0.55 13.86
CA GLY A 107 4.73 -0.80 13.47
C GLY A 107 5.23 -0.87 12.03
N LEU A 108 4.51 -0.28 11.07
CA LEU A 108 4.90 -0.28 9.65
C LEU A 108 6.22 0.48 9.38
N SER A 109 6.52 1.50 10.18
CA SER A 109 7.78 2.25 10.12
C SER A 109 8.89 1.66 11.01
N TYR A 110 8.63 0.60 11.79
CA TYR A 110 9.60 0.07 12.74
C TYR A 110 10.87 -0.43 12.01
N PRO A 111 12.09 -0.09 12.46
CA PRO A 111 13.31 -0.45 11.71
C PRO A 111 13.66 -1.94 11.76
N GLN A 112 13.26 -2.66 12.82
CA GLN A 112 13.56 -4.09 13.03
C GLN A 112 12.31 -4.93 12.76
N GLN A 113 11.89 -5.03 11.49
CA GLN A 113 10.69 -5.79 11.12
C GLN A 113 10.82 -7.29 11.39
N ASP A 114 12.05 -7.81 11.53
CA ASP A 114 12.36 -9.17 11.98
C ASP A 114 11.98 -9.44 13.45
N GLU A 115 11.74 -8.41 14.26
CA GLU A 115 11.13 -8.56 15.59
C GLU A 115 9.60 -8.69 15.53
N ILE A 116 8.98 -8.34 14.41
CA ILE A 116 7.53 -8.36 14.19
C ILE A 116 7.13 -9.62 13.43
N PHE A 117 7.82 -9.90 12.32
CA PHE A 117 7.46 -10.97 11.40
C PHE A 117 8.39 -12.17 11.55
N GLU A 118 7.87 -13.30 12.03
CA GLU A 118 8.67 -14.51 12.24
C GLU A 118 9.28 -15.08 10.95
N SER A 119 8.70 -14.74 9.80
CA SER A 119 9.20 -15.17 8.49
C SER A 119 10.51 -14.48 8.08
N TYR A 120 10.87 -13.35 8.70
CA TYR A 120 12.07 -12.61 8.34
C TYR A 120 13.27 -13.20 9.07
N VAL A 121 14.25 -13.64 8.30
CA VAL A 121 15.52 -14.18 8.79
C VAL A 121 16.50 -13.04 9.04
N GLU A 122 16.58 -12.11 8.08
CA GLU A 122 17.35 -10.88 8.17
C GLU A 122 16.52 -9.74 7.57
N PHE A 123 16.55 -8.58 8.21
CA PHE A 123 15.88 -7.38 7.75
C PHE A 123 16.76 -6.17 8.00
N GLU A 124 17.08 -5.44 6.94
CA GLU A 124 17.78 -4.17 7.02
C GLU A 124 16.93 -3.07 6.41
N ARG A 125 16.78 -1.95 7.12
CA ARG A 125 16.04 -0.77 6.63
C ARG A 125 16.88 0.48 6.74
N THR A 126 17.04 1.14 5.61
CA THR A 126 17.61 2.48 5.50
C THR A 126 16.47 3.50 5.48
N GLN A 127 16.42 4.39 6.48
CA GLN A 127 15.46 5.48 6.50
C GLN A 127 15.95 6.61 5.59
N GLU A 128 15.14 7.00 4.61
CA GLU A 128 15.46 8.11 3.71
C GLU A 128 14.93 9.45 4.24
N SER A 129 13.98 9.36 5.18
CA SER A 129 13.37 10.49 5.88
C SER A 129 13.35 10.25 7.40
N PRO A 130 13.26 11.30 8.24
CA PRO A 130 13.25 11.13 9.70
C PRO A 130 11.96 10.46 10.19
N ARG A 131 12.04 9.23 10.71
CA ARG A 131 10.87 8.51 11.25
C ARG A 131 10.19 9.25 12.40
N GLU A 132 10.96 9.89 13.28
CA GLU A 132 10.41 10.54 14.47
C GLU A 132 9.46 11.69 14.12
N CYS A 133 9.76 12.46 13.07
CA CYS A 133 8.85 13.54 12.63
C CYS A 133 7.56 13.01 12.01
N PHE A 134 7.59 11.79 11.47
CA PHE A 134 6.42 11.19 10.86
C PHE A 134 5.48 10.67 11.94
N LEU A 135 6.05 10.03 12.97
CA LEU A 135 5.29 9.54 14.12
C LEU A 135 4.74 10.65 15.00
N ASP A 136 5.43 11.79 15.10
CA ASP A 136 4.90 12.98 15.80
C ASP A 136 3.97 13.84 14.92
N ARG A 137 3.72 13.40 13.67
CA ARG A 137 2.91 14.06 12.64
C ARG A 137 3.39 15.46 12.25
N SER A 138 4.66 15.80 12.51
CA SER A 138 5.26 17.07 12.05
C SER A 138 5.79 17.01 10.62
N CYS A 139 5.99 15.82 10.06
CA CYS A 139 6.17 15.61 8.64
C CYS A 139 5.08 14.66 8.07
N PRO A 140 4.54 14.96 6.88
CA PRO A 140 3.42 14.22 6.32
C PRO A 140 3.82 12.86 5.75
N THR A 141 5.11 12.63 5.49
CA THR A 141 5.60 11.42 4.82
C THR A 141 6.77 10.78 5.54
N HIS A 142 6.92 9.47 5.36
CA HIS A 142 8.10 8.70 5.74
C HIS A 142 8.47 7.70 4.65
N ASP A 143 9.63 7.93 4.06
CA ASP A 143 10.24 7.10 3.02
C ASP A 143 11.39 6.25 3.59
N SER A 144 11.48 5.01 3.14
CA SER A 144 12.53 4.06 3.53
C SER A 144 12.82 3.04 2.43
N MET A 145 14.04 2.50 2.42
CA MET A 145 14.46 1.37 1.59
C MET A 145 14.73 0.17 2.49
N SER A 146 14.26 -1.01 2.11
CA SER A 146 14.45 -2.24 2.89
C SER A 146 15.07 -3.35 2.03
N GLU A 147 16.01 -4.08 2.63
CA GLU A 147 16.53 -5.36 2.14
C GLU A 147 16.03 -6.46 3.07
N VAL A 148 15.41 -7.51 2.52
CA VAL A 148 14.83 -8.60 3.30
C VAL A 148 15.34 -9.95 2.83
N HIS A 149 15.68 -10.81 3.79
CA HIS A 149 15.83 -12.26 3.62
C HIS A 149 14.74 -12.95 4.43
N ALA A 150 13.83 -13.67 3.77
CA ALA A 150 12.71 -14.35 4.42
C ALA A 150 12.71 -15.86 4.15
N SER A 151 12.20 -16.60 5.12
CA SER A 151 11.89 -18.03 5.03
C SER A 151 10.40 -18.22 4.79
N LEU A 152 10.03 -18.79 3.65
CA LEU A 152 8.64 -19.06 3.26
C LEU A 152 8.19 -20.48 3.67
N GLY A 153 8.97 -21.16 4.50
CA GLY A 153 8.76 -22.55 4.87
C GLY A 153 9.20 -23.54 3.79
N LEU A 154 9.15 -24.84 4.11
CA LEU A 154 9.58 -25.94 3.21
C LEU A 154 11.02 -25.81 2.64
N GLY A 155 11.86 -25.00 3.29
CA GLY A 155 13.21 -24.69 2.84
C GLY A 155 13.28 -23.69 1.68
N ILE A 156 12.20 -22.98 1.38
CA ILE A 156 12.17 -21.88 0.41
C ILE A 156 12.64 -20.61 1.12
N GLU A 157 13.65 -19.97 0.53
CA GLU A 157 14.19 -18.70 0.98
C GLU A 157 14.05 -17.65 -0.12
N MET A 158 13.82 -16.41 0.29
CA MET A 158 13.53 -15.26 -0.57
C MET A 158 14.44 -14.09 -0.18
N TRP A 159 15.03 -13.42 -1.16
CA TRP A 159 15.74 -12.15 -0.99
C TRP A 159 15.07 -11.08 -1.86
N ASN A 160 14.74 -9.94 -1.25
CA ASN A 160 14.06 -8.85 -1.94
C ASN A 160 14.58 -7.48 -1.47
N GLU A 161 14.49 -6.49 -2.35
CA GLU A 161 14.74 -5.07 -2.07
C GLU A 161 13.49 -4.28 -2.45
N PHE A 162 13.02 -3.39 -1.58
CA PHE A 162 11.87 -2.55 -1.88
C PHE A 162 11.93 -1.21 -1.15
N SER A 163 11.38 -0.17 -1.79
CA SER A 163 11.09 1.10 -1.12
C SER A 163 9.68 1.09 -0.53
N GLN A 164 9.50 1.86 0.53
CA GLN A 164 8.23 2.03 1.21
C GLN A 164 7.99 3.51 1.53
N ASP A 165 6.86 4.03 1.06
CA ASP A 165 6.39 5.40 1.26
C ASP A 165 5.17 5.37 2.18
N LEU A 166 5.24 5.99 3.36
CA LEU A 166 4.10 6.23 4.24
C LEU A 166 3.67 7.69 4.12
N ARG A 167 2.37 7.94 4.13
CA ARG A 167 1.82 9.30 4.09
C ARG A 167 0.57 9.45 4.95
N TRP A 168 0.59 10.47 5.80
CA TRP A 168 -0.60 10.96 6.50
C TRP A 168 -1.42 11.86 5.59
N VAL A 169 -2.74 11.70 5.63
CA VAL A 169 -3.71 12.58 4.97
C VAL A 169 -4.82 12.93 5.96
N GLU A 170 -5.14 14.20 6.10
CA GLU A 170 -6.18 14.66 7.02
C GLU A 170 -7.51 14.85 6.27
N SER A 171 -8.57 14.19 6.75
CA SER A 171 -9.94 14.33 6.24
C SER A 171 -10.83 15.02 7.27
N GLU A 172 -11.66 15.95 6.82
CA GLU A 172 -12.69 16.56 7.67
C GLU A 172 -13.76 15.55 8.10
N ASP A 173 -14.04 14.55 7.24
CA ASP A 173 -15.13 13.58 7.44
C ASP A 173 -14.64 12.30 8.12
N TYR A 174 -13.40 11.88 7.85
CA TYR A 174 -12.86 10.59 8.32
C TYR A 174 -11.70 10.72 9.32
N GLY A 175 -11.31 11.94 9.67
CA GLY A 175 -10.13 12.18 10.50
C GLY A 175 -8.83 11.82 9.77
N THR A 176 -7.86 11.30 10.50
CA THR A 176 -6.54 10.99 9.95
C THR A 176 -6.55 9.66 9.20
N LEU A 177 -6.02 9.67 7.99
CA LEU A 177 -5.83 8.52 7.11
C LEU A 177 -4.33 8.25 6.96
N LEU A 178 -3.95 6.98 6.85
CA LEU A 178 -2.60 6.55 6.50
C LEU A 178 -2.64 5.78 5.19
N VAL A 179 -1.89 6.25 4.20
CA VAL A 179 -1.65 5.49 2.97
C VAL A 179 -0.21 5.02 2.92
N VAL A 180 -0.03 3.80 2.42
CA VAL A 180 1.28 3.15 2.33
C VAL A 180 1.46 2.62 0.93
N ARG A 181 2.61 2.88 0.33
CA ARG A 181 2.98 2.32 -0.97
C ARG A 181 4.31 1.60 -0.84
N VAL A 182 4.39 0.41 -1.42
CA VAL A 182 5.63 -0.37 -1.49
C VAL A 182 5.97 -0.63 -2.94
N LEU A 183 7.21 -0.36 -3.33
CA LEU A 183 7.73 -0.54 -4.67
C LEU A 183 8.92 -1.51 -4.64
N GLY A 184 8.74 -2.71 -5.20
CA GLY A 184 9.80 -3.68 -5.46
C GLY A 184 9.96 -3.88 -6.96
N PRO A 185 10.59 -2.93 -7.69
CA PRO A 185 10.75 -3.02 -9.14
C PRO A 185 11.86 -3.98 -9.58
N THR A 186 12.62 -4.53 -8.63
CA THR A 186 13.72 -5.47 -8.89
C THR A 186 13.24 -6.92 -8.72
N PRO A 187 13.81 -7.87 -9.48
CA PRO A 187 13.45 -9.28 -9.32
C PRO A 187 13.77 -9.82 -7.93
N VAL A 188 12.78 -10.50 -7.36
CA VAL A 188 12.94 -11.24 -6.11
C VAL A 188 13.77 -12.49 -6.39
N GLN A 189 14.80 -12.71 -5.59
CA GLN A 189 15.65 -13.89 -5.71
C GLN A 189 15.11 -14.98 -4.80
N PHE A 190 14.99 -16.20 -5.34
CA PHE A 190 14.65 -17.39 -4.56
C PHE A 190 15.79 -18.40 -4.60
N ASN A 191 15.87 -19.27 -3.59
CA ASN A 191 16.76 -20.43 -3.62
C ASN A 191 16.20 -21.62 -4.44
N ILE A 192 15.09 -21.40 -5.14
CA ILE A 192 14.39 -22.34 -6.03
C ILE A 192 14.25 -21.73 -7.42
N ASP A 193 14.29 -22.56 -8.46
CA ASP A 193 14.25 -22.08 -9.85
C ASP A 193 12.85 -22.09 -10.48
N PHE A 194 11.87 -22.75 -9.84
CA PHE A 194 10.53 -22.93 -10.43
C PHE A 194 9.60 -21.73 -10.23
N LEU A 195 9.98 -20.76 -9.40
CA LEU A 195 9.21 -19.55 -9.13
C LEU A 195 10.09 -18.34 -9.46
N GLN A 196 9.60 -17.47 -10.32
CA GLN A 196 10.25 -16.20 -10.65
C GLN A 196 9.28 -15.09 -10.34
N VAL A 197 9.71 -14.09 -9.56
CA VAL A 197 8.95 -12.86 -9.35
C VAL A 197 9.84 -11.75 -9.87
N HIS A 198 9.39 -11.10 -10.95
CA HIS A 198 10.13 -10.05 -11.62
C HIS A 198 9.96 -8.72 -10.90
N GLN A 199 8.74 -8.44 -10.41
CA GLN A 199 8.38 -7.18 -9.77
C GLN A 199 7.23 -7.41 -8.78
N GLN A 200 7.20 -6.62 -7.71
CA GLN A 200 6.11 -6.63 -6.73
C GLN A 200 5.76 -5.21 -6.28
N TYR A 201 4.47 -4.93 -6.20
CA TYR A 201 3.94 -3.64 -5.74
C TYR A 201 2.88 -3.85 -4.68
N SER A 202 2.72 -2.91 -3.77
CA SER A 202 1.54 -2.90 -2.90
C SER A 202 1.08 -1.49 -2.55
N PHE A 203 -0.21 -1.38 -2.27
CA PHE A 203 -0.84 -0.17 -1.75
C PHE A 203 -1.71 -0.55 -0.56
N SER A 204 -1.57 0.17 0.54
CA SER A 204 -2.45 0.04 1.70
C SER A 204 -3.13 1.37 2.01
N PHE A 205 -4.40 1.29 2.39
CA PHE A 205 -5.17 2.39 2.91
C PHE A 205 -5.64 2.01 4.32
N VAL A 206 -5.30 2.83 5.31
CA VAL A 206 -5.64 2.63 6.73
C VAL A 206 -6.46 3.83 7.21
N TYR A 207 -7.55 3.54 7.90
CA TYR A 207 -8.41 4.53 8.54
C TYR A 207 -8.82 4.06 9.94
N LEU A 208 -9.39 4.99 10.71
CA LEU A 208 -9.90 4.73 12.05
C LEU A 208 -11.45 4.76 12.00
N PRO A 209 -12.14 3.61 12.04
CA PRO A 209 -13.58 3.54 12.18
C PRO A 209 -14.06 4.12 13.52
N GLU A 210 -15.38 4.28 13.67
CA GLU A 210 -15.99 4.84 14.88
C GLU A 210 -15.75 4.02 16.16
N ASP A 211 -15.41 2.73 16.03
CA ASP A 211 -15.11 1.84 17.15
C ASP A 211 -13.73 2.08 17.78
N GLY A 212 -12.88 2.85 17.09
CA GLY A 212 -11.57 3.28 17.55
C GLY A 212 -10.41 2.31 17.28
N ALA A 213 -10.62 1.23 16.53
CA ALA A 213 -9.56 0.29 16.18
C ALA A 213 -9.26 0.36 14.67
N ALA A 214 -7.98 0.46 14.28
CA ALA A 214 -7.61 0.72 12.91
C ALA A 214 -8.10 -0.37 11.94
N SER A 215 -8.51 0.05 10.74
CA SER A 215 -8.87 -0.84 9.65
C SER A 215 -7.98 -0.55 8.45
N ARG A 216 -7.47 -1.60 7.80
CA ARG A 216 -6.60 -1.51 6.62
C ARG A 216 -7.17 -2.34 5.49
N VAL A 217 -7.18 -1.80 4.27
CA VAL A 217 -7.22 -2.61 3.06
C VAL A 217 -5.86 -2.53 2.39
N GLN A 218 -5.34 -3.66 1.93
CA GLN A 218 -4.09 -3.74 1.20
C GLN A 218 -4.30 -4.49 -0.10
N ALA A 219 -3.77 -3.95 -1.19
CA ALA A 219 -3.62 -4.63 -2.45
C ALA A 219 -2.15 -4.95 -2.71
N ILE A 220 -1.89 -6.12 -3.26
CA ILE A 220 -0.59 -6.57 -3.75
C ILE A 220 -0.70 -6.96 -5.21
N TRP A 221 0.31 -6.59 -6.00
CA TRP A 221 0.46 -6.96 -7.39
C TRP A 221 1.80 -7.65 -7.57
N VAL A 222 1.79 -8.81 -8.19
CA VAL A 222 2.98 -9.62 -8.43
C VAL A 222 3.09 -9.91 -9.92
N ASP A 223 4.18 -9.47 -10.52
CA ASP A 223 4.62 -9.92 -11.85
C ASP A 223 5.50 -11.14 -11.64
N GLY A 224 5.00 -12.33 -11.97
CA GLY A 224 5.73 -13.56 -11.74
C GLY A 224 5.29 -14.73 -12.60
N GLU A 225 6.19 -15.67 -12.76
CA GLU A 225 6.03 -16.86 -13.57
C GLU A 225 6.37 -18.12 -12.75
N VAL A 226 5.64 -19.20 -13.01
CA VAL A 226 5.93 -20.52 -12.48
C VAL A 226 6.47 -21.39 -13.62
N VAL A 227 7.74 -21.73 -13.56
CA VAL A 227 8.41 -22.54 -14.59
C VAL A 227 8.00 -24.00 -14.45
N ASP A 228 7.60 -24.62 -15.57
CA ASP A 228 7.31 -26.05 -15.70
C ASP A 228 6.15 -26.61 -14.84
N ALA A 229 5.27 -25.75 -14.33
CA ALA A 229 4.04 -26.19 -13.68
C ALA A 229 2.85 -25.29 -14.04
N ASP A 230 1.72 -25.91 -14.40
CA ASP A 230 0.41 -25.28 -14.38
C ASP A 230 0.02 -25.05 -12.90
N MET A 231 0.67 -24.10 -12.22
CA MET A 231 0.17 -23.65 -10.92
C MET A 231 -1.15 -22.93 -11.22
N PRO A 232 -2.29 -23.40 -10.69
CA PRO A 232 -3.54 -22.68 -10.86
C PRO A 232 -3.34 -21.27 -10.31
N GLU A 233 -3.77 -20.26 -11.07
CA GLU A 233 -3.75 -18.85 -10.66
C GLU A 233 -4.33 -18.65 -9.25
N SER A 234 -5.40 -19.38 -8.93
CA SER A 234 -6.01 -19.42 -7.60
C SER A 234 -5.04 -19.82 -6.47
N THR A 235 -4.05 -20.67 -6.75
CA THR A 235 -3.06 -21.11 -5.75
C THR A 235 -2.09 -19.99 -5.42
N ALA A 236 -1.58 -19.27 -6.44
CA ALA A 236 -0.70 -18.13 -6.25
C ALA A 236 -1.42 -16.99 -5.52
N LEU A 237 -2.66 -16.71 -5.92
CA LEU A 237 -3.53 -15.72 -5.27
C LEU A 237 -3.75 -16.06 -3.79
N ASN A 238 -4.15 -17.30 -3.49
CA ASN A 238 -4.37 -17.74 -2.11
C ASN A 238 -3.10 -17.68 -1.27
N LEU A 239 -1.93 -17.96 -1.84
CA LEU A 239 -0.66 -17.81 -1.12
C LEU A 239 -0.41 -16.35 -0.75
N GLY A 240 -0.59 -15.43 -1.71
CA GLY A 240 -0.46 -13.99 -1.46
C GLY A 240 -1.43 -13.47 -0.41
N ILE A 241 -2.71 -13.86 -0.49
CA ILE A 241 -3.74 -13.51 0.50
C ILE A 241 -3.35 -14.01 1.89
N ASN A 242 -2.99 -15.28 2.02
CA ASN A 242 -2.60 -15.84 3.32
C ASN A 242 -1.36 -15.15 3.90
N THR A 243 -0.37 -14.79 3.07
CA THR A 243 0.79 -14.02 3.52
C THR A 243 0.37 -12.64 4.05
N MET A 244 -0.51 -11.92 3.35
CA MET A 244 -1.00 -10.61 3.82
C MET A 244 -1.77 -10.71 5.14
N VAL A 245 -2.65 -11.72 5.27
CA VAL A 245 -3.42 -11.98 6.50
C VAL A 245 -2.48 -12.29 7.66
N ASN A 246 -1.57 -13.25 7.49
CA ASN A 246 -0.62 -13.64 8.54
C ASN A 246 0.27 -12.46 8.97
N SER A 247 0.77 -11.66 8.02
CA SER A 247 1.55 -10.45 8.35
C SER A 247 0.71 -9.41 9.10
N ALA A 248 -0.59 -9.30 8.85
CA ALA A 248 -1.45 -8.40 9.60
C ALA A 248 -1.68 -8.90 11.04
N GLU A 249 -1.91 -10.20 11.20
CA GLU A 249 -2.07 -10.85 12.51
C GLU A 249 -0.80 -10.74 13.36
N ASP A 250 0.37 -10.98 12.77
CA ASP A 250 1.68 -10.82 13.44
C ASP A 250 1.88 -9.38 13.92
N LEU A 251 1.57 -8.40 13.06
CA LEU A 251 1.68 -6.98 13.37
C LEU A 251 0.72 -6.59 14.50
N ASP A 252 -0.55 -7.01 14.43
CA ASP A 252 -1.55 -6.69 15.45
C ASP A 252 -1.17 -7.28 16.81
N ALA A 253 -0.78 -8.56 16.84
CA ALA A 253 -0.36 -9.25 18.05
C ALA A 253 0.87 -8.58 18.68
N TRP A 254 1.85 -8.18 17.87
CA TRP A 254 3.04 -7.48 18.35
C TRP A 254 2.70 -6.10 18.92
N LEU A 255 1.82 -5.34 18.26
CA LEU A 255 1.39 -4.01 18.74
C LEU A 255 0.57 -4.12 20.03
N ALA A 256 -0.41 -5.02 20.08
CA ALA A 256 -1.24 -5.23 21.27
C ALA A 256 -0.40 -5.61 22.50
N ALA A 257 0.58 -6.50 22.34
CA ALA A 257 1.48 -6.90 23.43
C ALA A 257 2.31 -5.73 23.99
N ARG A 258 2.59 -4.70 23.18
CA ARG A 258 3.35 -3.51 23.61
C ARG A 258 2.51 -2.51 24.38
N GLU A 259 1.21 -2.42 24.13
CA GLU A 259 0.33 -1.51 24.87
C GLU A 259 0.05 -2.00 26.31
N GLU A 260 0.16 -3.30 26.54
CA GLU A 260 -0.05 -3.91 27.87
C GLU A 260 1.16 -3.80 28.82
N GLY A 261 2.36 -3.46 28.30
CA GLY A 261 3.64 -3.48 29.02
C GLY A 261 4.14 -2.11 29.50
#